data_AF-A0AAW4EV70-F1
#
_entry.id   AF-A0AAW4EV70-F1
#
_cell.length_a   1.000
_cell.length_b   1.000
_cell.length_c   1.000
_cell.angle_alpha   90.00
_cell.angle_beta   90.00
_cell.angle_gamma   90.00
#
_symmetry.space_group_name_H-M   'P 1'
#
loop_
_entity.id
_entity.type
_entity.pdbx_description
1 polymer ?
#
loop_
_entity_poly.entity_id
_entity_poly.type
_entity_poly.pdbx_seq_one_letter_code
_entity_poly.pdbx_strand_id
1 'polypeptide(L)'
;MSVRAKQKWDIGSVFLLPLEDGDLCVGQVIGREAHVLNSAVIALFDFKGAWAGGDIPPLGLDALFSAVFVTRDLLDSGRWKVVDLRDTGGVVDAAPYETLRRSGFIGARIRGSGIVEEFANAFYGLAPWDDWYVPDYLDAFLLSAEKKPTDRLVYSGRHPL
;
A
#
# COMPACT_ATOMS: atom_id res chain seq x y z
N MET A 1 4.85 31.90 3.38
CA MET A 1 4.59 30.46 3.60
C MET A 1 5.79 29.69 3.04
N SER A 2 6.54 28.98 3.87
CA SER A 2 7.66 28.15 3.39
C SER A 2 7.06 26.93 2.71
N VAL A 3 7.31 26.77 1.40
CA VAL A 3 6.92 25.56 0.67
C VAL A 3 7.73 24.42 1.29
N ARG A 4 7.06 23.52 2.03
CA ARG A 4 7.70 22.35 2.61
C ARG A 4 8.32 21.56 1.45
N ALA A 5 9.64 21.40 1.48
CA ALA A 5 10.34 20.67 0.43
C ALA A 5 9.78 19.25 0.34
N LYS A 6 9.50 18.79 -0.88
CA LYS A 6 9.01 17.43 -1.12
C LYS A 6 10.01 16.42 -0.56
N GLN A 7 9.50 15.40 0.12
CA GLN A 7 10.32 14.28 0.57
C GLN A 7 10.93 13.58 -0.65
N LYS A 8 12.21 13.24 -0.57
CA LYS A 8 12.89 12.43 -1.59
C LYS A 8 12.57 10.96 -1.35
N TRP A 9 12.26 10.26 -2.42
CA TRP A 9 12.00 8.83 -2.45
C TRP A 9 12.34 8.28 -3.83
N ASP A 10 12.67 7.00 -3.88
CA ASP A 10 12.99 6.25 -5.09
C ASP A 10 12.53 4.79 -4.99
N ILE A 11 12.70 4.01 -6.06
CA ILE A 11 12.49 2.56 -6.00
C ILE A 11 13.38 1.95 -4.90
N GLY A 12 12.80 1.06 -4.10
CA GLY A 12 13.40 0.49 -2.89
C GLY A 12 13.14 1.29 -1.61
N SER A 13 12.61 2.52 -1.70
CA SER A 13 12.32 3.33 -0.51
C SER A 13 11.27 2.66 0.36
N VAL A 14 11.64 2.35 1.60
CA VAL A 14 10.74 1.84 2.62
C VAL A 14 10.06 3.03 3.29
N PHE A 15 8.73 2.97 3.35
CA PHE A 15 7.92 4.02 3.94
C PHE A 15 6.98 3.46 5.02
N LEU A 16 6.56 4.36 5.90
CA LEU A 16 5.60 4.10 6.96
C LEU A 16 4.29 4.83 6.64
N LEU A 17 3.22 4.05 6.54
CA LEU A 17 1.84 4.50 6.31
C LEU A 17 1.13 4.61 7.67
N PRO A 18 0.60 5.78 8.04
CA PRO A 18 -0.07 5.98 9.33
C PRO A 18 -1.44 5.30 9.39
N LEU A 19 -1.68 4.55 10.47
CA LEU A 19 -2.96 3.93 10.79
C LEU A 19 -3.74 4.77 11.81
N GLU A 20 -5.05 4.54 11.89
CA GLU A 20 -5.97 5.33 12.73
C GLU A 20 -5.72 5.17 14.24
N ASP A 21 -5.16 4.04 14.66
CA ASP A 21 -4.80 3.80 16.05
C ASP A 21 -3.41 4.35 16.45
N GLY A 22 -2.74 5.04 15.52
CA GLY A 22 -1.44 5.66 15.74
C GLY A 22 -0.24 4.75 15.45
N ASP A 23 -0.48 3.46 15.17
CA ASP A 23 0.55 2.57 14.64
C ASP A 23 0.82 2.88 13.15
N LEU A 24 1.83 2.21 12.60
CA LEU A 24 2.29 2.41 11.24
C LEU A 24 2.36 1.07 10.51
N CYS A 25 1.85 1.05 9.28
CA CYS A 25 2.03 -0.05 8.34
C CYS A 25 3.29 0.16 7.49
N VAL A 26 4.04 -0.91 7.25
CA VAL A 26 5.24 -0.87 6.42
C VAL A 26 4.90 -1.07 4.95
N GLY A 27 5.43 -0.18 4.11
CA GLY A 27 5.40 -0.33 2.66
C GLY A 27 6.76 -0.08 2.00
N GLN A 28 6.88 -0.45 0.73
CA GLN A 28 8.05 -0.19 -0.08
C GLN A 28 7.64 0.32 -1.46
N VAL A 29 8.35 1.30 -1.99
CA VAL A 29 8.23 1.71 -3.39
C VAL A 29 8.90 0.66 -4.26
N ILE A 30 8.16 0.01 -5.14
CA ILE A 30 8.66 -1.05 -6.03
C ILE A 30 8.69 -0.63 -7.51
N GLY A 31 8.12 0.54 -7.83
CA GLY A 31 8.11 1.05 -9.19
C GLY A 31 7.77 2.54 -9.29
N ARG A 32 8.14 3.12 -10.43
CA ARG A 32 7.79 4.49 -10.83
C ARG A 32 7.35 4.47 -12.28
N GLU A 33 6.14 4.95 -12.53
CA GLU A 33 5.58 4.96 -13.87
C GLU A 33 5.23 6.39 -14.27
N ALA A 34 6.27 7.09 -14.77
CA ALA A 34 6.17 8.48 -15.21
C ALA A 34 5.12 8.67 -16.33
N HIS A 35 4.95 7.65 -17.18
CA HIS A 35 4.01 7.66 -18.30
C HIS A 35 2.57 7.32 -17.92
N VAL A 36 2.33 6.84 -16.69
CA VAL A 36 1.01 6.50 -16.17
C VAL A 36 0.65 7.53 -15.10
N LEU A 37 0.32 8.75 -15.54
CA LEU A 37 -0.06 9.89 -14.69
C LEU A 37 0.96 10.21 -13.57
N ASN A 38 2.24 9.92 -13.78
CA ASN A 38 3.30 10.12 -12.78
C ASN A 38 3.00 9.40 -11.44
N SER A 39 2.52 8.17 -11.52
CA SER A 39 2.17 7.33 -10.37
C SER A 39 3.38 6.56 -9.82
N ALA A 40 3.23 6.10 -8.58
CA ALA A 40 4.15 5.16 -7.95
C ALA A 40 3.51 3.77 -7.90
N VAL A 41 4.34 2.74 -7.89
CA VAL A 41 3.92 1.38 -7.53
C VAL A 41 4.49 1.08 -6.15
N ILE A 42 3.62 0.70 -5.23
CA ILE A 42 3.99 0.38 -3.86
C ILE A 42 3.62 -1.06 -3.53
N ALA A 43 4.37 -1.65 -2.62
CA ALA A 43 4.05 -2.87 -1.90
C ALA A 43 3.73 -2.56 -0.45
N LEU A 44 2.75 -3.27 0.12
CA LEU A 44 2.40 -3.22 1.53
C LEU A 44 2.61 -4.60 2.16
N PHE A 45 3.19 -4.60 3.36
CA PHE A 45 3.56 -5.79 4.10
C PHE A 45 2.78 -5.86 5.41
N ASP A 46 2.41 -7.07 5.85
CA ASP A 46 1.69 -7.30 7.10
C ASP A 46 2.61 -7.11 8.32
N PHE A 47 3.09 -5.88 8.47
CA PHE A 47 3.92 -5.40 9.55
C PHE A 47 3.32 -4.11 10.09
N LYS A 48 2.72 -4.21 11.28
CA LYS A 48 2.15 -3.10 12.03
C LYS A 48 2.95 -2.85 13.31
N GLY A 49 3.20 -1.59 13.63
CA GLY A 49 3.76 -1.18 14.91
C GLY A 49 4.22 0.27 14.92
N ALA A 50 4.78 0.73 16.04
CA ALA A 50 5.21 2.11 16.21
C ALA A 50 6.52 2.47 15.49
N TRP A 51 7.35 1.48 15.11
CA TRP A 51 8.66 1.60 14.42
C TRP A 51 9.62 2.72 14.88
N ALA A 52 9.49 3.21 16.12
CA ALA A 52 10.27 4.33 16.65
C ALA A 52 11.81 4.12 16.67
N GLY A 53 12.26 2.87 16.46
CA GLY A 53 13.68 2.49 16.37
C GLY A 53 14.15 2.01 14.98
N GLY A 54 13.29 2.01 13.96
CA GLY A 54 13.67 1.62 12.60
C GLY A 54 13.96 0.13 12.37
N ASP A 55 13.67 -0.75 13.34
CA ASP A 55 13.89 -2.20 13.23
C ASP A 55 12.76 -2.88 12.44
N ILE A 56 12.64 -2.51 11.15
CA ILE A 56 11.66 -3.08 10.23
C ILE A 56 12.14 -4.46 9.77
N PRO A 57 11.33 -5.53 9.89
CA PRO A 57 11.69 -6.88 9.45
C PRO A 57 12.07 -6.95 7.96
N PRO A 58 12.75 -8.03 7.52
CA PRO A 58 12.98 -8.27 6.10
C PRO A 58 11.68 -8.28 5.29
N LEU A 59 11.67 -7.56 4.17
CA LEU A 59 10.50 -7.39 3.31
C LEU A 59 10.42 -8.56 2.32
N GLY A 60 9.71 -9.62 2.69
CA GLY A 60 9.54 -10.84 1.90
C GLY A 60 8.13 -11.03 1.34
N LEU A 61 7.97 -11.97 0.40
CA LEU A 61 6.69 -12.31 -0.23
C LEU A 61 5.65 -12.87 0.73
N ASP A 62 6.10 -13.51 1.81
CA ASP A 62 5.20 -14.09 2.83
C ASP A 62 4.39 -13.01 3.53
N ALA A 63 5.02 -11.87 3.83
CA ALA A 63 4.37 -10.72 4.46
C ALA A 63 3.68 -9.79 3.45
N LEU A 64 3.97 -9.89 2.15
CA LEU A 64 3.35 -9.08 1.11
C LEU A 64 1.85 -9.39 1.02
N PHE A 65 0.99 -8.39 1.22
CA PHE A 65 -0.46 -8.56 1.08
C PHE A 65 -1.06 -7.72 -0.05
N SER A 66 -0.35 -6.70 -0.53
CA SER A 66 -0.81 -5.84 -1.61
C SER A 66 0.37 -5.25 -2.37
N ALA A 67 0.19 -5.06 -3.67
CA ALA A 67 0.91 -4.00 -4.36
C ALA A 67 0.03 -3.34 -5.42
N VAL A 68 0.12 -2.02 -5.53
CA VAL A 68 -0.84 -1.19 -6.26
C VAL A 68 -0.20 0.05 -6.86
N PHE A 69 -0.81 0.54 -7.93
CA PHE A 69 -0.55 1.88 -8.45
C PHE A 69 -1.21 2.91 -7.55
N VAL A 70 -0.45 3.91 -7.15
CA VAL A 70 -0.93 4.95 -6.25
C VAL A 70 -0.51 6.33 -6.71
N THR A 71 -1.34 7.33 -6.42
CA THR A 71 -0.93 8.73 -6.50
C THR A 71 0.22 9.01 -5.53
N ARG A 72 1.23 9.75 -5.99
CA ARG A 72 2.48 10.00 -5.23
C ARG A 72 2.37 11.11 -4.18
N ASP A 73 1.20 11.68 -3.96
CA ASP A 73 0.98 12.88 -3.14
C ASP A 73 1.35 12.68 -1.66
N LEU A 74 1.04 11.50 -1.08
CA LEU A 74 1.39 11.23 0.33
C LEU A 74 2.86 10.84 0.53
N LEU A 75 3.50 10.27 -0.49
CA LEU A 75 4.96 10.07 -0.53
C LEU A 75 5.70 11.40 -0.70
N ASP A 76 5.24 12.26 -1.61
CA ASP A 76 5.84 13.57 -1.90
C ASP A 76 5.72 14.52 -0.71
N SER A 77 4.56 14.54 -0.05
CA SER A 77 4.31 15.39 1.12
C SER A 77 5.01 14.88 2.39
N GLY A 78 5.43 13.61 2.41
CA GLY A 78 6.04 12.96 3.56
C GLY A 78 5.05 12.55 4.64
N ARG A 79 3.74 12.51 4.36
CA ARG A 79 2.75 11.84 5.22
C ARG A 79 3.07 10.35 5.31
N TRP A 80 3.41 9.74 4.19
CA TRP A 80 4.05 8.43 4.16
C TRP A 80 5.55 8.64 4.33
N LYS A 81 6.04 8.40 5.54
CA LYS A 81 7.39 8.77 5.93
C LYS A 81 8.37 7.76 5.37
N VAL A 82 9.29 8.18 4.51
CA VAL A 82 10.40 7.31 4.08
C VAL A 82 11.43 7.24 5.20
N VAL A 83 11.83 6.02 5.54
CA VAL A 83 12.68 5.71 6.70
C VAL A 83 13.90 4.86 6.34
N ASP A 84 13.87 4.16 5.22
CA ASP A 84 14.97 3.28 4.79
C ASP A 84 14.98 3.12 3.27
N LEU A 85 16.06 2.54 2.73
CA LEU A 85 16.21 2.17 1.33
C LEU A 85 16.70 0.72 1.27
N ARG A 86 15.88 -0.16 0.70
CA ARG A 86 16.17 -1.60 0.61
C ARG A 86 16.02 -2.09 -0.82
N ASP A 87 16.70 -3.17 -1.15
CA ASP A 87 16.45 -3.92 -2.38
C ASP A 87 14.99 -4.37 -2.40
N THR A 88 14.35 -4.27 -3.55
CA THR A 88 12.97 -4.75 -3.76
C THR A 88 12.93 -6.26 -3.95
N GLY A 89 14.07 -6.88 -4.31
CA GLY A 89 14.19 -8.32 -4.51
C GLY A 89 13.09 -8.87 -5.45
N GLY A 90 12.61 -10.09 -5.15
CA GLY A 90 11.55 -10.75 -5.92
C GLY A 90 10.15 -10.16 -5.74
N VAL A 91 9.96 -9.11 -4.93
CA VAL A 91 8.65 -8.44 -4.77
C VAL A 91 8.20 -7.82 -6.09
N VAL A 92 9.13 -7.31 -6.90
CA VAL A 92 8.85 -6.74 -8.22
C VAL A 92 8.40 -7.80 -9.23
N ASP A 93 8.88 -9.04 -9.08
CA ASP A 93 8.59 -10.14 -10.00
C ASP A 93 7.33 -10.93 -9.61
N ALA A 94 7.08 -11.11 -8.31
CA ALA A 94 5.91 -11.82 -7.78
C ALA A 94 4.62 -10.98 -7.82
N ALA A 95 4.81 -9.68 -7.88
CA ALA A 95 3.84 -8.67 -8.22
C ALA A 95 3.12 -8.99 -9.56
N PRO A 96 1.80 -9.27 -9.60
CA PRO A 96 1.05 -9.50 -10.84
C PRO A 96 1.12 -8.33 -11.85
N TYR A 97 1.67 -7.19 -11.45
CA TYR A 97 1.87 -5.98 -12.25
C TYR A 97 2.94 -6.12 -13.33
N GLU A 98 3.91 -7.04 -13.22
CA GLU A 98 4.90 -7.30 -14.29
C GLU A 98 4.18 -7.73 -15.59
N THR A 99 3.08 -8.47 -15.46
CA THR A 99 2.25 -8.88 -16.61
C THR A 99 1.44 -7.71 -17.20
N LEU A 100 0.99 -6.75 -16.36
CA LEU A 100 0.34 -5.51 -16.80
C LEU A 100 1.34 -4.52 -17.44
N ARG A 101 2.59 -4.51 -16.98
CA ARG A 101 3.68 -3.71 -17.57
C ARG A 101 3.97 -4.17 -19.00
N ARG A 102 3.96 -5.48 -19.24
CA ARG A 102 4.13 -6.08 -20.58
C ARG A 102 2.96 -5.80 -21.53
N SER A 103 1.76 -5.50 -21.02
CA SER A 103 0.59 -5.11 -21.82
C SER A 103 0.45 -3.59 -22.02
N GLY A 104 1.43 -2.79 -21.60
CA GLY A 104 1.36 -1.33 -21.71
C GLY A 104 0.36 -0.70 -20.75
N PHE A 105 0.14 -1.32 -19.58
CA PHE A 105 -0.74 -0.84 -18.50
C PHE A 105 -2.24 -0.80 -18.86
N ILE A 106 -2.66 -1.50 -19.91
CA ILE A 106 -4.07 -1.60 -20.28
C ILE A 106 -4.84 -2.31 -19.16
N GLY A 107 -5.65 -1.54 -18.41
CA GLY A 107 -6.44 -2.02 -17.27
C GLY A 107 -5.87 -1.71 -15.88
N ALA A 108 -4.64 -1.16 -15.78
CA ALA A 108 -4.09 -0.75 -14.50
C ALA A 108 -4.85 0.46 -13.94
N ARG A 109 -5.43 0.31 -12.74
CA ARG A 109 -6.15 1.40 -12.05
C ARG A 109 -5.24 2.05 -11.02
N ILE A 110 -4.96 3.33 -11.21
CA ILE A 110 -4.31 4.13 -10.17
C ILE A 110 -5.30 4.37 -9.04
N ARG A 111 -4.86 4.10 -7.81
CA ARG A 111 -5.63 4.34 -6.60
C ARG A 111 -5.22 5.67 -5.98
N GLY A 112 -6.19 6.39 -5.44
CA GLY A 112 -5.90 7.53 -4.59
C GLY A 112 -5.18 7.05 -3.33
N SER A 113 -4.14 7.75 -2.94
CA SER A 113 -3.38 7.52 -1.71
C SER A 113 -4.25 7.40 -0.45
N GLY A 114 -5.30 8.22 -0.33
CA GLY A 114 -6.27 8.15 0.78
C GLY A 114 -7.03 6.81 0.83
N ILE A 115 -7.43 6.27 -0.33
CA ILE A 115 -8.10 4.96 -0.40
C ILE A 115 -7.15 3.84 0.03
N VAL A 116 -5.85 3.99 -0.23
CA VAL A 116 -4.84 3.03 0.25
C VAL A 116 -4.70 3.09 1.78
N GLU A 117 -4.80 4.27 2.40
CA GLU A 117 -4.85 4.37 3.85
C GLU A 117 -6.12 3.72 4.42
N GLU A 118 -7.28 3.94 3.83
CA GLU A 118 -8.54 3.28 4.24
C GLU A 118 -8.44 1.76 4.10
N PHE A 119 -7.87 1.26 3.00
CA PHE A 119 -7.59 -0.15 2.79
C PHE A 119 -6.67 -0.74 3.87
N ALA A 120 -5.56 -0.06 4.19
CA ALA A 120 -4.63 -0.52 5.23
C ALA A 120 -5.31 -0.55 6.61
N ASN A 121 -6.13 0.44 6.94
CA ASN A 121 -6.90 0.45 8.17
C ASN A 121 -7.91 -0.71 8.23
N ALA A 122 -8.64 -0.96 7.14
CA ALA A 122 -9.56 -2.09 7.06
C ALA A 122 -8.83 -3.46 7.16
N PHE A 123 -7.65 -3.57 6.55
CA PHE A 123 -6.80 -4.77 6.66
C PHE A 123 -6.40 -5.09 8.10
N TYR A 124 -6.18 -4.05 8.91
CA TYR A 124 -5.89 -4.18 10.34
C TYR A 124 -7.12 -4.16 11.24
N GLY A 125 -8.33 -4.24 10.69
CA GLY A 125 -9.59 -4.26 11.46
C GLY A 125 -9.91 -2.92 12.14
N LEU A 126 -9.28 -1.82 11.71
CA LEU A 126 -9.50 -0.47 12.26
C LEU A 126 -10.68 0.24 11.58
N ALA A 127 -11.03 -0.17 10.36
CA ALA A 127 -12.20 0.29 9.62
C ALA A 127 -12.98 -0.91 9.06
N PRO A 128 -14.29 -0.77 8.79
CA PRO A 128 -15.05 -1.87 8.21
C PRO A 128 -14.63 -2.14 6.76
N TRP A 129 -14.47 -3.42 6.43
CA TRP A 129 -13.99 -3.85 5.11
C TRP A 129 -14.99 -3.60 3.97
N ASP A 130 -16.28 -3.65 4.30
CA ASP A 130 -17.42 -3.55 3.38
C ASP A 130 -18.10 -2.17 3.40
N ASP A 131 -17.52 -1.15 4.04
CA ASP A 131 -18.14 0.19 4.14
C ASP A 131 -18.06 1.02 2.84
N TRP A 132 -18.07 0.32 1.71
CA TRP A 132 -18.04 0.87 0.36
C TRP A 132 -19.37 0.57 -0.34
N TYR A 133 -19.64 1.31 -1.42
CA TYR A 133 -20.81 1.03 -2.26
C TYR A 133 -20.80 -0.41 -2.80
N VAL A 134 -19.61 -0.92 -3.15
CA VAL A 134 -19.36 -2.31 -3.55
C VAL A 134 -18.70 -3.02 -2.36
N PRO A 135 -19.32 -4.04 -1.74
CA PRO A 135 -18.85 -4.64 -0.48
C PRO A 135 -17.46 -5.28 -0.55
N ASP A 136 -17.10 -5.81 -1.72
CA ASP A 136 -15.82 -6.47 -2.01
C ASP A 136 -14.82 -5.53 -2.69
N TYR A 137 -15.06 -4.21 -2.70
CA TYR A 137 -14.20 -3.24 -3.36
C TYR A 137 -12.72 -3.32 -2.92
N LEU A 138 -12.49 -3.55 -1.62
CA LEU A 138 -11.14 -3.67 -1.06
C LEU A 138 -10.44 -4.99 -1.44
N ASP A 139 -11.18 -6.03 -1.83
CA ASP A 139 -10.58 -7.29 -2.28
C ASP A 139 -9.71 -7.08 -3.53
N ALA A 140 -10.05 -6.09 -4.36
CA ALA A 140 -9.29 -5.73 -5.55
C ALA A 140 -7.91 -5.09 -5.27
N PHE A 141 -7.58 -4.83 -4.01
CA PHE A 141 -6.28 -4.31 -3.58
C PHE A 141 -5.35 -5.42 -3.08
N LEU A 142 -5.89 -6.60 -2.79
CA LEU A 142 -5.11 -7.74 -2.32
C LEU A 142 -4.28 -8.33 -3.47
N LEU A 143 -3.10 -8.84 -3.13
CA LEU A 143 -2.26 -9.59 -4.06
C LEU A 143 -2.98 -10.86 -4.57
N SER A 144 -3.70 -11.53 -3.67
CA SER A 144 -4.54 -12.69 -3.94
C SER A 144 -5.64 -12.80 -2.87
N ALA A 145 -6.69 -13.57 -3.15
CA ALA A 145 -7.78 -13.78 -2.20
C ALA A 145 -7.31 -14.39 -0.86
N GLU A 146 -6.25 -15.19 -0.89
CA GLU A 146 -5.66 -15.83 0.31
C GLU A 146 -5.01 -14.82 1.26
N LYS A 147 -4.66 -13.62 0.78
CA LYS A 147 -4.09 -12.55 1.62
C LYS A 147 -5.16 -11.77 2.38
N LYS A 148 -6.45 -12.08 2.21
CA LYS A 148 -7.53 -11.43 2.96
C LYS A 148 -7.44 -11.81 4.45
N PRO A 149 -7.39 -10.84 5.38
CA PRO A 149 -7.08 -11.11 6.79
C PRO A 149 -8.35 -11.54 7.58
N THR A 150 -8.92 -12.68 7.20
CA THR A 150 -10.23 -13.16 7.70
C THR A 150 -10.34 -13.34 9.22
N ASP A 151 -9.21 -13.44 9.93
CA ASP A 151 -9.10 -13.53 11.38
C ASP A 151 -9.40 -12.20 12.12
N ARG A 152 -9.35 -11.06 11.43
CA ARG A 152 -9.41 -9.73 12.04
C ARG A 152 -10.31 -8.70 11.32
N LEU A 153 -11.05 -9.12 10.29
CA LEU A 153 -11.94 -8.22 9.55
C LEU A 153 -13.12 -7.74 10.40
N VAL A 154 -13.41 -6.45 10.30
CA VAL A 154 -14.63 -5.82 10.81
C VAL A 154 -15.56 -5.56 9.63
N TYR A 155 -16.87 -5.78 9.82
CA TYR A 155 -17.90 -5.49 8.82
C TYR A 155 -18.91 -4.47 9.35
N SER A 156 -19.37 -3.59 8.48
CA SER A 156 -20.27 -2.48 8.75
C SER A 156 -21.69 -2.94 9.11
N GLY A 157 -22.07 -4.13 8.67
CA GLY A 157 -23.44 -4.66 8.76
C GLY A 157 -24.44 -3.98 7.82
N ARG A 158 -23.97 -3.11 6.90
CA ARG A 158 -24.83 -2.44 5.91
C ARG A 158 -25.22 -3.35 4.75
N HIS A 159 -24.42 -4.39 4.50
CA HIS A 159 -24.65 -5.36 3.43
C HIS A 159 -25.01 -6.72 4.02
N PRO A 160 -25.95 -7.48 3.42
CA PRO A 160 -26.22 -8.86 3.82
C PRO A 160 -24.98 -9.73 3.57
N LEU A 161 -24.65 -10.57 4.55
CA LEU A 161 -23.57 -11.58 4.48
C LEU A 161 -23.85 -12.67 3.46
#